data_AF-A0A9J6QLD1-F1
#
_entry.id   AF-A0A9J6QLD1-F1
#
_cell.length_a   1.000
_cell.length_b   1.000
_cell.length_c   1.000
_cell.angle_alpha   90.00
_cell.angle_beta   90.00
_cell.angle_gamma   90.00
#
_symmetry.space_group_name_H-M   'P 1'
#
loop_
_entity.id
_entity.type
_entity.pdbx_description
1 polymer ?
#
loop_
_entity_poly.entity_id
_entity_poly.type
_entity_poly.pdbx_seq_one_letter_code
_entity_poly.pdbx_strand_id
1 'polypeptide(L)'
;MAKTLLRSGKLDDFQAVGGGGQAVFESALQIREALRLRKQQSIVESLAIPQVNDEGDRVDWYAPTEGTVTSWKAADEDARFRALRLLESTLSSVESLSKKSLQSPKTAQQLFGSLLSKAFQFPGENFLFLVDGKPVITFWGFVNLNENARDDVLDCLRESLRPVVVPAPVEEPEPESLPEIVFEKADEPLIAAPATVNITPDNLYTAQPAPVVIAKEPEPEPTPAPAVAVKKRRFPLWPLPVAAVVVAAVAAPLLWQKQVPIVEPVKVAVAAPAPVAIAPQPVAAVEPLAMNLPLHQAEVRAVKAAEPVPAEPVVITAIPKEAMVMEAGQVKSGSTRFLNGSWRVMLDVTDPITGKPPSLRYQIQNNKGVARVVHGDNIVCRTEIFSGLHSNGELMIKTRGNARCSDGSRYPMPEITCKAGTNDVAECSARYDAKTVVPLTFRKAGA
;
A
#
# COMPACT_ATOMS: atom_id res chain seq x y z
N MET A 1 15.65 25.85 -16.94
CA MET A 1 16.41 25.76 -15.67
C MET A 1 15.89 24.55 -14.92
N ALA A 2 16.77 23.72 -14.36
CA ALA A 2 16.39 22.47 -13.70
C ALA A 2 15.81 22.79 -12.32
N LYS A 3 14.54 22.43 -12.08
CA LYS A 3 13.91 22.61 -10.77
C LYS A 3 14.52 21.63 -9.77
N THR A 4 14.79 22.07 -8.55
CA THR A 4 15.33 21.21 -7.49
C THR A 4 14.29 20.19 -7.05
N LEU A 5 14.61 18.90 -7.14
CA LEU A 5 13.76 17.81 -6.63
C LEU A 5 13.82 17.80 -5.09
N LEU A 6 12.67 17.88 -4.45
CA LEU A 6 12.56 17.80 -2.98
C LEU A 6 12.30 16.36 -2.53
N ARG A 7 11.33 15.69 -3.16
CA ARG A 7 10.91 14.36 -2.76
C ARG A 7 10.23 13.63 -3.90
N SER A 8 10.37 12.32 -3.91
CA SER A 8 9.59 11.44 -4.78
C SER A 8 8.92 10.34 -3.96
N GLY A 9 7.80 9.83 -4.44
CA GLY A 9 7.12 8.69 -3.79
C GLY A 9 5.95 8.18 -4.60
N LYS A 10 5.42 7.03 -4.18
CA LYS A 10 4.26 6.39 -4.81
C LYS A 10 2.97 7.02 -4.30
N LEU A 11 1.98 7.15 -5.17
CA LEU A 11 0.68 7.73 -4.81
C LEU A 11 -0.13 6.77 -3.90
N ASP A 12 0.03 5.46 -4.08
CA ASP A 12 -0.63 4.42 -3.29
C ASP A 12 -0.21 4.38 -1.81
N ASP A 13 0.90 5.05 -1.46
CA ASP A 13 1.38 5.14 -0.08
C ASP A 13 0.55 6.11 0.78
N PHE A 14 -0.31 6.94 0.16
CA PHE A 14 -1.07 8.00 0.83
C PHE A 14 -2.54 8.02 0.39
N GLN A 15 -3.38 8.68 1.17
CA GLN A 15 -4.79 8.89 0.85
C GLN A 15 -4.99 10.33 0.38
N ALA A 16 -5.47 10.50 -0.85
CA ALA A 16 -5.77 11.82 -1.39
C ALA A 16 -6.97 12.42 -0.65
N VAL A 17 -6.85 13.70 -0.25
CA VAL A 17 -7.98 14.48 0.26
C VAL A 17 -8.63 15.25 -0.89
N GLY A 18 -9.93 15.52 -0.74
CA GLY A 18 -10.72 16.16 -1.78
C GLY A 18 -11.77 17.10 -1.22
N GLY A 19 -12.34 17.91 -2.12
CA GLY A 19 -13.43 18.83 -1.83
C GLY A 19 -14.34 18.95 -3.06
N GLY A 20 -15.65 18.91 -2.85
CA GLY A 20 -16.61 19.00 -3.97
C GLY A 20 -16.55 17.83 -4.96
N GLY A 21 -16.17 16.64 -4.52
CA GLY A 21 -16.11 15.42 -5.35
C GLY A 21 -14.83 15.24 -6.16
N GLN A 22 -13.84 16.14 -6.02
CA GLN A 22 -12.57 16.07 -6.73
C GLN A 22 -11.40 15.99 -5.73
N ALA A 23 -10.37 15.21 -6.08
CA ALA A 23 -9.15 15.12 -5.29
C ALA A 23 -8.29 16.38 -5.49
N VAL A 24 -7.73 16.91 -4.40
CA VAL A 24 -6.83 18.07 -4.42
C VAL A 24 -5.65 17.83 -5.36
N PHE A 25 -5.10 16.62 -5.34
CA PHE A 25 -3.96 16.25 -6.17
C PHE A 25 -4.25 16.31 -7.67
N GLU A 26 -5.42 15.84 -8.11
CA GLU A 26 -5.82 15.89 -9.52
C GLU A 26 -5.92 17.34 -10.02
N SER A 27 -6.35 18.25 -9.14
CA SER A 27 -6.42 19.68 -9.44
C SER A 27 -5.15 20.45 -9.06
N ALA A 28 -4.06 19.79 -8.68
CA ALA A 28 -2.94 20.46 -8.02
C ALA A 28 -2.32 21.59 -8.85
N LEU A 29 -2.06 21.33 -10.14
CA LEU A 29 -1.53 22.34 -11.06
C LEU A 29 -2.52 23.50 -11.27
N GLN A 30 -3.82 23.19 -11.32
CA GLN A 30 -4.87 24.20 -11.47
C GLN A 30 -4.98 25.09 -10.24
N ILE A 31 -4.90 24.51 -9.03
CA ILE A 31 -4.90 25.26 -7.76
C ILE A 31 -3.71 26.22 -7.73
N ARG A 32 -2.52 25.74 -8.08
CA ARG A 32 -1.30 26.57 -8.12
C ARG A 32 -1.42 27.72 -9.12
N GLU A 33 -1.86 27.45 -10.34
CA GLU A 33 -2.05 28.49 -11.35
C GLU A 33 -3.14 29.48 -10.93
N ALA A 34 -4.24 29.02 -10.34
CA ALA A 34 -5.29 29.90 -9.83
C ALA A 34 -4.78 30.82 -8.71
N LEU A 35 -3.94 30.30 -7.79
CA LEU A 35 -3.30 31.11 -6.76
C LEU A 35 -2.32 32.14 -7.35
N ARG A 36 -1.55 31.74 -8.37
CA ARG A 36 -0.64 32.64 -9.11
C ARG A 36 -1.40 33.78 -9.78
N LEU A 37 -2.51 33.47 -10.47
CA LEU A 37 -3.38 34.46 -11.11
C LEU A 37 -4.03 35.41 -10.10
N ARG A 38 -4.29 34.93 -8.88
CA ARG A 38 -4.83 35.72 -7.76
C ARG A 38 -3.74 36.49 -6.98
N LYS A 39 -2.50 36.52 -7.47
CA LYS A 39 -1.33 37.18 -6.85
C LYS A 39 -1.01 36.68 -5.43
N GLN A 40 -1.33 35.42 -5.13
CA GLN A 40 -1.06 34.79 -3.84
C GLN A 40 0.30 34.07 -3.83
N GLN A 41 1.37 34.82 -4.08
CA GLN A 41 2.69 34.27 -4.34
C GLN A 41 3.24 33.48 -3.13
N SER A 42 3.05 33.97 -1.91
CA SER A 42 3.48 33.28 -0.67
C SER A 42 2.88 31.88 -0.53
N ILE A 43 1.60 31.73 -0.90
CA ILE A 43 0.89 30.44 -0.88
C ILE A 43 1.46 29.49 -1.95
N VAL A 44 1.70 30.01 -3.16
CA VAL A 44 2.25 29.22 -4.30
C VAL A 44 3.68 28.74 -4.02
N GLU A 45 4.49 29.58 -3.37
CA GLU A 45 5.85 29.26 -2.96
C GLU A 45 5.89 28.25 -1.80
N SER A 46 4.84 28.18 -0.99
CA SER A 46 4.76 27.19 0.11
C SER A 46 4.35 25.79 -0.35
N LEU A 47 3.84 25.67 -1.57
CA LEU A 47 3.42 24.39 -2.16
C LEU A 47 4.49 23.91 -3.13
N ALA A 48 4.88 22.63 -3.06
CA ALA A 48 5.75 22.03 -4.07
C ALA A 48 5.01 21.83 -5.41
N ILE A 49 5.76 21.67 -6.49
CA ILE A 49 5.23 21.42 -7.84
C ILE A 49 5.20 19.91 -8.09
N PRO A 50 4.04 19.25 -8.19
CA PRO A 50 3.96 17.85 -8.53
C PRO A 50 4.22 17.61 -10.02
N GLN A 51 4.94 16.54 -10.34
CA GLN A 51 5.10 15.98 -11.69
C GLN A 51 4.88 14.46 -11.60
N VAL A 52 3.88 13.97 -12.32
CA VAL A 52 3.56 12.54 -12.36
C VAL A 52 4.42 11.87 -13.45
N ASN A 53 4.88 10.64 -13.20
CA ASN A 53 5.58 9.84 -14.20
C ASN A 53 4.62 9.32 -15.29
N ASP A 54 5.18 8.80 -16.39
CA ASP A 54 4.40 8.26 -17.52
C ASP A 54 3.50 7.08 -17.12
N GLU A 55 3.89 6.31 -16.09
CA GLU A 55 3.12 5.17 -15.55
C GLU A 55 1.99 5.58 -14.61
N GLY A 56 1.98 6.83 -14.12
CA GLY A 56 0.93 7.34 -13.24
C GLY A 56 1.01 6.89 -11.78
N ASP A 57 1.98 6.06 -11.39
CA ASP A 57 2.07 5.46 -10.04
C ASP A 57 2.96 6.27 -9.07
N ARG A 58 3.83 7.13 -9.60
CA ARG A 58 4.85 7.87 -8.85
C ARG A 58 4.80 9.35 -9.17
N VAL A 59 5.01 10.16 -8.14
CA VAL A 59 5.07 11.62 -8.24
C VAL A 59 6.40 12.15 -7.74
N ASP A 60 6.97 13.06 -8.51
CA ASP A 60 8.14 13.86 -8.17
C ASP A 60 7.70 15.27 -7.76
N TRP A 61 8.13 15.71 -6.58
CA TRP A 61 7.79 17.03 -6.02
C TRP A 61 9.01 17.94 -6.09
N TYR A 62 8.85 19.05 -6.82
CA TYR A 62 9.91 20.01 -7.06
C TYR A 62 9.72 21.30 -6.26
N ALA A 63 10.83 21.94 -5.90
CA ALA A 63 10.83 23.25 -5.28
C ALA A 63 10.27 24.31 -6.26
N PRO A 64 9.44 25.25 -5.76
CA PRO A 64 8.91 26.33 -6.60
C PRO A 64 9.94 27.42 -6.90
N THR A 65 10.94 27.58 -6.03
CA THR A 65 12.06 28.51 -6.18
C THR A 65 13.38 27.76 -6.14
N GLU A 66 14.41 28.31 -6.76
CA GLU A 66 15.78 27.84 -6.61
C GLU A 66 16.32 28.30 -5.25
N GLY A 67 17.19 27.48 -4.64
CA GLY A 67 17.71 27.75 -3.30
C GLY A 67 18.31 26.53 -2.62
N THR A 68 18.88 26.74 -1.44
CA THR A 68 19.44 25.69 -0.59
C THR A 68 18.32 24.91 0.07
N VAL A 69 18.29 23.59 -0.14
CA VAL A 69 17.24 22.71 0.38
C VAL A 69 17.71 22.04 1.67
N THR A 70 16.95 22.22 2.75
CA THR A 70 17.14 21.52 4.02
C THR A 70 15.84 20.83 4.40
N SER A 71 15.89 19.56 4.85
CA SER A 71 14.68 18.89 5.35
C SER A 71 14.26 19.48 6.70
N TRP A 72 12.96 19.42 7.03
CA TRP A 72 12.48 19.91 8.34
C TRP A 72 13.29 19.34 9.51
N LYS A 73 13.59 18.03 9.48
CA LYS A 73 14.37 17.33 10.50
C LYS A 73 15.85 17.68 10.58
N ALA A 74 16.42 18.19 9.49
CA ALA A 74 17.82 18.61 9.45
C ALA A 74 18.00 20.11 9.72
N ALA A 75 16.91 20.89 9.72
CA ALA A 75 16.96 22.32 9.96
C ALA A 75 17.19 22.65 11.44
N ASP A 76 17.86 23.77 11.72
CA ASP A 76 18.03 24.31 13.07
C ASP A 76 16.69 24.68 13.70
N GLU A 77 16.59 24.65 15.04
CA GLU A 77 15.35 25.00 15.75
C GLU A 77 14.85 26.41 15.40
N ASP A 78 15.74 27.41 15.39
CA ASP A 78 15.40 28.78 15.01
C ASP A 78 14.83 28.87 13.59
N ALA A 79 15.38 28.08 12.65
CA ALA A 79 14.91 28.03 11.28
C ALA A 79 13.52 27.38 11.21
N ARG A 80 13.27 26.31 11.98
CA ARG A 80 11.95 25.67 12.10
C ARG A 80 10.92 26.62 12.72
N PHE A 81 11.26 27.35 13.79
CA PHE A 81 10.36 28.34 14.41
C PHE A 81 9.96 29.45 13.44
N ARG A 82 10.92 30.02 12.71
CA ARG A 82 10.64 31.04 11.67
C ARG A 82 9.76 30.50 10.56
N ALA A 83 10.05 29.29 10.09
CA ALA A 83 9.28 28.63 9.04
C ALA A 83 7.85 28.28 9.49
N LEU A 84 7.67 27.81 10.72
CA LEU A 84 6.35 27.52 11.28
C LEU A 84 5.48 28.78 11.33
N ARG A 85 6.03 29.90 11.82
CA ARG A 85 5.31 31.18 11.86
C ARG A 85 4.89 31.65 10.47
N LEU A 86 5.74 31.44 9.46
CA LEU A 86 5.41 31.75 8.06
C LEU A 86 4.30 30.84 7.53
N LEU A 87 4.31 29.54 7.86
CA LEU A 87 3.22 28.62 7.52
C LEU A 87 1.89 29.02 8.19
N GLU A 88 1.90 29.39 9.47
CA GLU A 88 0.69 29.84 10.18
C GLU A 88 0.07 31.07 9.52
N SER A 89 0.88 32.07 9.17
CA SER A 89 0.42 33.24 8.42
C SER A 89 -0.13 32.87 7.03
N THR A 90 0.49 31.89 6.38
CA THR A 90 0.06 31.41 5.05
C THR A 90 -1.27 30.68 5.16
N LEU A 91 -1.46 29.80 6.14
CA LEU A 91 -2.71 29.09 6.38
C LEU A 91 -3.87 30.03 6.70
N SER A 92 -3.65 31.04 7.54
CA SER A 92 -4.67 32.06 7.81
C SER A 92 -5.13 32.77 6.52
N SER A 93 -4.16 33.08 5.63
CA SER A 93 -4.45 33.66 4.32
C SER A 93 -5.24 32.71 3.42
N VAL A 94 -4.86 31.42 3.38
CA VAL A 94 -5.54 30.34 2.64
C VAL A 94 -6.97 30.16 3.12
N GLU A 95 -7.21 30.10 4.43
CA GLU A 95 -8.55 29.98 5.01
C GLU A 95 -9.44 31.16 4.63
N SER A 96 -8.91 32.38 4.72
CA SER A 96 -9.66 33.58 4.32
C SER A 96 -10.05 33.53 2.83
N LEU A 97 -9.14 33.05 1.97
CA LEU A 97 -9.36 32.93 0.53
C LEU A 97 -10.33 31.82 0.19
N SER A 98 -10.25 30.68 0.90
CA SER A 98 -11.17 29.56 0.78
C SER A 98 -12.59 30.00 1.16
N LYS A 99 -12.77 30.61 2.34
CA LYS A 99 -14.07 31.12 2.82
C LYS A 99 -14.68 32.13 1.84
N LYS A 100 -13.90 33.10 1.34
CA LYS A 100 -14.34 34.05 0.31
C LYS A 100 -14.77 33.37 -0.99
N SER A 101 -14.05 32.32 -1.40
CA SER A 101 -14.34 31.59 -2.63
C SER A 101 -15.59 30.69 -2.48
N LEU A 102 -15.83 30.14 -1.30
CA LEU A 102 -17.04 29.37 -0.97
C LEU A 102 -18.31 30.23 -0.93
N GLN A 103 -18.20 31.50 -0.54
CA GLN A 103 -19.32 32.45 -0.52
C GLN A 103 -19.68 33.00 -1.91
N SER A 104 -18.89 32.69 -2.94
CA SER A 104 -19.17 33.15 -4.29
C SER A 104 -20.41 32.46 -4.88
N PRO A 105 -21.23 33.15 -5.69
CA PRO A 105 -22.33 32.52 -6.42
C PRO A 105 -21.86 31.63 -7.59
N LYS A 106 -20.57 31.63 -7.93
CA LYS A 106 -20.02 30.87 -9.06
C LYS A 106 -19.56 29.49 -8.60
N THR A 107 -20.15 28.42 -9.15
CA THR A 107 -19.80 27.02 -8.80
C THR A 107 -18.30 26.73 -8.92
N ALA A 108 -17.63 27.20 -9.98
CA ALA A 108 -16.18 27.01 -10.14
C ALA A 108 -15.36 27.67 -9.02
N GLN A 109 -15.81 28.81 -8.49
CA GLN A 109 -15.15 29.45 -7.35
C GLN A 109 -15.43 28.73 -6.04
N GLN A 110 -16.63 28.16 -5.87
CA GLN A 110 -16.96 27.32 -4.73
C GLN A 110 -16.11 26.05 -4.71
N LEU A 111 -15.95 25.38 -5.86
CA LEU A 111 -15.06 24.22 -6.02
C LEU A 111 -13.59 24.58 -5.71
N PHE A 112 -13.10 25.71 -6.22
CA PHE A 112 -11.77 26.19 -5.85
C PHE A 112 -11.66 26.42 -4.33
N GLY A 113 -12.68 27.01 -3.69
CA GLY A 113 -12.72 27.22 -2.25
C GLY A 113 -12.70 25.92 -1.45
N SER A 114 -13.46 24.91 -1.88
CA SER A 114 -13.53 23.60 -1.22
C SER A 114 -12.21 22.83 -1.36
N LEU A 115 -11.59 22.82 -2.55
CA LEU A 115 -10.28 22.21 -2.78
C LEU A 115 -9.19 22.93 -1.97
N LEU A 116 -9.18 24.27 -1.99
CA LEU A 116 -8.19 25.07 -1.27
C LEU A 116 -8.25 24.83 0.25
N SER A 117 -9.45 24.59 0.81
CA SER A 117 -9.61 24.28 2.24
C SER A 117 -8.90 23.00 2.68
N LYS A 118 -8.62 22.09 1.74
CA LYS A 118 -7.93 20.82 1.98
C LYS A 118 -6.53 20.78 1.35
N ALA A 119 -6.14 21.82 0.62
CA ALA A 119 -4.90 21.83 -0.14
C ALA A 119 -3.64 21.70 0.72
N PHE A 120 -3.65 22.27 1.92
CA PHE A 120 -2.50 22.25 2.81
C PHE A 120 -2.40 20.98 3.67
N GLN A 121 -3.27 19.99 3.52
CA GLN A 121 -3.12 18.71 4.22
C GLN A 121 -1.89 17.97 3.70
N PHE A 122 -1.03 17.48 4.60
CA PHE A 122 0.14 16.67 4.26
C PHE A 122 0.34 15.53 5.28
N PRO A 123 1.04 14.44 4.93
CA PRO A 123 1.07 13.24 5.78
C PRO A 123 1.83 13.41 7.11
N GLY A 124 2.85 14.28 7.17
CA GLY A 124 3.57 14.61 8.41
C GLY A 124 4.84 15.44 8.20
N GLU A 125 5.61 15.66 9.26
CA GLU A 125 6.81 16.51 9.27
C GLU A 125 7.88 16.16 8.23
N ASN A 126 8.01 14.88 7.86
CA ASN A 126 9.00 14.42 6.86
C ASN A 126 8.72 14.95 5.44
N PHE A 127 7.55 15.53 5.21
CA PHE A 127 7.11 16.05 3.92
C PHE A 127 7.30 17.56 3.79
N LEU A 128 7.89 18.20 4.81
CA LEU A 128 8.21 19.62 4.82
C LEU A 128 9.71 19.85 4.61
N PHE A 129 10.03 20.81 3.74
CA PHE A 129 11.39 21.22 3.42
C PHE A 129 11.52 22.73 3.56
N LEU A 130 12.72 23.21 3.88
CA LEU A 130 13.06 24.62 3.85
C LEU A 130 13.92 24.89 2.62
N VAL A 131 13.48 25.83 1.77
CA VAL A 131 14.23 26.31 0.60
C VAL A 131 14.58 27.76 0.86
N ASP A 132 15.86 28.06 1.09
CA ASP A 132 16.34 29.39 1.54
C ASP A 132 15.55 29.95 2.74
N GLY A 133 15.22 29.07 3.70
CA GLY A 133 14.47 29.41 4.90
C GLY A 133 12.96 29.53 4.72
N LYS A 134 12.43 29.39 3.49
CA LYS A 134 10.97 29.33 3.23
C LYS A 134 10.45 27.88 3.30
N PRO A 135 9.33 27.64 3.99
CA PRO A 135 8.73 26.31 4.08
C PRO A 135 8.07 25.90 2.77
N VAL A 136 8.35 24.70 2.29
CA VAL A 136 7.76 24.10 1.08
C VAL A 136 7.23 22.71 1.41
N ILE A 137 5.92 22.54 1.24
CA ILE A 137 5.20 21.29 1.54
C ILE A 137 5.20 20.39 0.30
N THR A 138 5.68 19.17 0.45
CA THR A 138 5.53 18.07 -0.52
C THR A 138 4.36 17.17 -0.14
N PHE A 139 3.80 16.41 -1.09
CA PHE A 139 2.62 15.57 -0.84
C PHE A 139 1.44 16.36 -0.21
N TRP A 140 1.29 17.62 -0.59
CA TRP A 140 0.13 18.41 -0.20
C TRP A 140 -1.12 17.90 -0.90
N GLY A 141 -2.27 17.94 -0.21
CA GLY A 141 -3.49 17.26 -0.64
C GLY A 141 -3.51 15.76 -0.33
N PHE A 142 -2.63 15.28 0.56
CA PHE A 142 -2.61 13.89 1.02
C PHE A 142 -2.54 13.77 2.54
N VAL A 143 -3.06 12.66 3.05
CA VAL A 143 -2.91 12.22 4.44
C VAL A 143 -2.37 10.79 4.49
N ASN A 144 -1.93 10.34 5.66
CA ASN A 144 -1.53 8.94 5.83
C ASN A 144 -2.74 8.02 5.57
N LEU A 145 -2.43 6.81 5.14
CA LEU A 145 -3.43 5.77 4.92
C LEU A 145 -4.18 5.47 6.22
N ASN A 146 -5.51 5.52 6.17
CA ASN A 146 -6.42 5.32 7.32
C ASN A 146 -6.44 6.46 8.34
N GLU A 147 -5.81 7.60 8.07
CA GLU A 147 -6.01 8.83 8.85
C GLU A 147 -7.05 9.72 8.17
N ASN A 148 -7.84 10.44 8.96
CA ASN A 148 -8.70 11.50 8.46
C ASN A 148 -7.88 12.79 8.26
N ALA A 149 -8.42 13.70 7.45
CA ALA A 149 -7.89 15.06 7.36
C ALA A 149 -7.84 15.69 8.76
N ARG A 150 -6.67 16.22 9.15
CA ARG A 150 -6.48 16.83 10.47
C ARG A 150 -7.25 18.14 10.55
N ASP A 151 -7.80 18.44 11.73
CA ASP A 151 -8.40 19.74 12.00
C ASP A 151 -7.34 20.83 12.07
N ASP A 152 -6.25 20.57 12.81
CA ASP A 152 -5.04 21.39 12.80
C ASP A 152 -3.92 20.69 12.01
N VAL A 153 -3.58 21.29 10.87
CA VAL A 153 -2.59 20.77 9.93
C VAL A 153 -1.16 20.90 10.47
N LEU A 154 -0.87 21.91 11.28
CA LEU A 154 0.48 22.22 11.76
C LEU A 154 0.81 21.60 13.11
N ASP A 155 -0.16 20.93 13.75
CA ASP A 155 0.03 20.26 15.04
C ASP A 155 1.21 19.29 15.02
N CYS A 156 1.36 18.52 13.94
CA CYS A 156 2.48 17.60 13.76
C CYS A 156 3.86 18.29 13.74
N LEU A 157 3.94 19.56 13.34
CA LEU A 157 5.17 20.35 13.35
C LEU A 157 5.42 20.96 14.73
N ARG A 158 4.36 21.35 15.44
CA ARG A 158 4.48 21.88 16.81
C ARG A 158 4.97 20.81 17.78
N GLU A 159 4.46 19.59 17.64
CA GLU A 159 4.93 18.47 18.47
C GLU A 159 6.41 18.15 18.21
N SER A 160 6.88 18.29 16.96
CA SER A 160 8.31 18.11 16.62
C SER A 160 9.26 19.16 17.23
N LEU A 161 8.71 20.30 17.70
CA LEU A 161 9.44 21.37 18.36
C LEU A 161 9.34 21.30 19.89
N ARG A 162 8.55 20.35 20.43
CA ARG A 162 8.46 20.17 21.87
C ARG A 162 9.80 19.61 22.36
N PRO A 163 10.44 20.23 23.38
CA PRO A 163 11.66 19.69 23.95
C PRO A 163 11.41 18.25 24.42
N VAL A 164 12.25 17.30 24.00
CA VAL A 164 12.29 16.00 24.64
C VAL A 164 12.74 16.27 26.07
N VAL A 165 11.83 16.13 27.02
CA VAL A 165 12.17 16.19 28.44
C VAL A 165 13.06 15.00 28.70
N VAL A 166 14.38 15.22 28.61
CA VAL A 166 15.34 14.26 29.12
C VAL A 166 15.06 14.20 30.61
N PRO A 167 14.67 13.04 31.18
CA PRO A 167 14.51 12.95 32.62
C PRO A 167 15.82 13.41 33.24
N ALA A 168 15.71 14.34 34.21
CA ALA A 168 16.87 14.82 34.94
C ALA A 168 17.68 13.60 35.42
N PRO A 169 19.03 13.64 35.36
CA PRO A 169 19.84 12.59 35.96
C PRO A 169 19.31 12.38 37.37
N VAL A 170 18.86 11.17 37.67
CA VAL A 170 18.52 10.80 39.05
C VAL A 170 19.80 11.03 39.83
N GLU A 171 19.82 12.03 40.71
CA GLU A 171 20.88 12.19 41.71
C GLU A 171 20.94 10.88 42.49
N GLU A 172 21.99 10.11 42.22
CA GLU A 172 22.33 8.91 42.97
C GLU A 172 22.52 9.36 44.42
N PRO A 173 21.72 8.87 45.39
CA PRO A 173 21.78 9.36 46.75
C PRO A 173 23.19 9.12 47.30
N GLU A 174 23.77 10.19 47.84
CA GLU A 174 25.06 10.22 48.53
C GLU A 174 25.11 9.06 49.55
N PRO A 175 26.14 8.21 49.54
CA PRO A 175 26.16 7.02 50.38
C PRO A 175 26.15 7.42 51.85
N GLU A 176 25.05 7.12 52.54
CA GLU A 176 24.95 7.26 54.00
C GLU A 176 26.09 6.50 54.67
N SER A 177 26.82 7.21 55.53
CA SER A 177 27.96 6.71 56.30
C SER A 177 27.59 5.44 57.08
N LEU A 178 28.25 4.32 56.76
CA LEU A 178 28.17 3.09 57.54
C LEU A 178 28.70 3.34 58.97
N PRO A 179 28.03 2.82 60.02
CA PRO A 179 28.50 2.99 61.39
C PRO A 179 29.84 2.26 61.60
N GLU A 180 30.79 2.95 62.24
CA GLU A 180 32.05 2.37 62.74
C GLU A 180 31.74 1.23 63.72
N ILE A 181 32.03 -0.01 63.30
CA ILE A 181 32.07 -1.15 64.20
C ILE A 181 33.42 -1.11 64.90
N VAL A 182 33.41 -0.66 66.16
CA VAL A 182 34.56 -0.74 67.07
C VAL A 182 34.81 -2.22 67.40
N PHE A 183 35.93 -2.75 66.94
CA PHE A 183 36.40 -4.08 67.30
C PHE A 183 36.98 -4.08 68.73
N GLU A 184 36.14 -4.26 69.75
CA GLU A 184 36.60 -4.70 71.07
C GLU A 184 36.60 -6.23 71.15
N LYS A 185 37.74 -6.82 70.79
CA LYS A 185 38.42 -7.97 71.42
C LYS A 185 39.22 -8.73 70.37
N ALA A 186 40.51 -8.41 70.36
CA ALA A 186 41.54 -9.35 69.94
C ALA A 186 41.62 -10.50 70.97
N ASP A 187 42.03 -11.66 70.48
CA ASP A 187 42.47 -12.85 71.21
C ASP A 187 41.41 -13.88 71.63
N GLU A 188 41.08 -14.79 70.69
CA GLU A 188 41.01 -16.23 71.00
C GLU A 188 41.23 -17.08 69.73
N PRO A 189 42.10 -18.10 69.73
CA PRO A 189 42.48 -18.81 68.51
C PRO A 189 41.57 -20.02 68.28
N LEU A 190 40.87 -20.06 67.14
CA LEU A 190 40.19 -21.26 66.67
C LEU A 190 40.86 -21.77 65.39
N ILE A 191 41.78 -22.71 65.60
CA ILE A 191 42.31 -23.63 64.59
C ILE A 191 41.11 -24.40 64.01
N ALA A 192 40.82 -24.20 62.73
CA ALA A 192 39.92 -25.05 61.95
C ALA A 192 40.69 -25.62 60.75
N ALA A 193 40.64 -26.94 60.61
CA ALA A 193 41.37 -27.73 59.62
C ALA A 193 40.96 -27.40 58.17
N PRO A 194 41.86 -27.57 57.18
CA PRO A 194 41.51 -27.32 55.78
C PRO A 194 40.49 -28.34 55.27
N ALA A 195 39.44 -27.84 54.63
CA ALA A 195 38.46 -28.65 53.94
C ALA A 195 39.11 -29.38 52.74
N THR A 196 39.05 -30.71 52.75
CA THR A 196 39.40 -31.57 51.62
C THR A 196 38.41 -31.39 50.47
N VAL A 197 38.91 -30.88 49.34
CA VAL A 197 38.19 -30.84 48.06
C VAL A 197 38.29 -32.22 47.41
N ASN A 198 37.18 -32.96 47.39
CA ASN A 198 37.06 -34.19 46.60
C ASN A 198 36.78 -33.83 45.14
N ILE A 199 37.82 -33.86 44.30
CA ILE A 199 37.71 -33.75 42.85
C ILE A 199 37.33 -35.14 42.31
N THR A 200 36.11 -35.31 41.81
CA THR A 200 35.72 -36.50 41.04
C THR A 200 36.29 -36.40 39.61
N PRO A 201 36.76 -37.52 39.02
CA PRO A 201 37.50 -37.54 37.74
C PRO A 201 36.67 -37.27 36.48
N ASP A 202 35.37 -37.00 36.57
CA ASP A 202 34.48 -36.85 35.41
C ASP A 202 34.28 -35.40 34.91
N ASN A 203 34.93 -34.41 35.52
CA ASN A 203 34.86 -33.01 35.05
C ASN A 203 36.06 -32.55 34.21
N LEU A 204 36.90 -33.47 33.72
CA LEU A 204 38.14 -33.12 33.01
C LEU A 204 38.11 -33.28 31.48
N TYR A 205 36.99 -33.64 30.85
CA TYR A 205 36.93 -33.72 29.39
C TYR A 205 35.58 -33.32 28.80
N THR A 206 35.33 -32.01 28.70
CA THR A 206 34.61 -31.48 27.54
C THR A 206 35.49 -30.43 26.88
N ALA A 207 36.12 -30.84 25.77
CA ALA A 207 36.89 -29.93 24.93
C ALA A 207 35.93 -28.90 24.34
N GLN A 208 36.16 -27.64 24.68
CA GLN A 208 35.53 -26.48 24.09
C GLN A 208 35.87 -26.46 22.59
N PRO A 209 34.89 -26.48 21.66
CA PRO A 209 35.21 -26.39 20.24
C PRO A 209 35.83 -25.03 19.95
N ALA A 210 37.04 -25.05 19.38
CA ALA A 210 37.78 -23.86 18.99
C ALA A 210 36.96 -23.00 18.01
N PRO A 211 37.10 -21.66 18.05
CA PRO A 211 36.47 -20.79 17.07
C PRO A 211 37.00 -21.14 15.68
N VAL A 212 36.10 -21.46 14.76
CA VAL A 212 36.42 -21.64 13.34
C VAL A 212 36.82 -20.27 12.81
N VAL A 213 38.13 -20.04 12.71
CA VAL A 213 38.70 -18.96 11.91
C VAL A 213 38.38 -19.31 10.46
N ILE A 214 37.39 -18.63 9.88
CA ILE A 214 37.17 -18.66 8.44
C ILE A 214 38.41 -18.01 7.82
N ALA A 215 39.27 -18.85 7.25
CA ALA A 215 40.33 -18.40 6.37
C ALA A 215 39.70 -17.61 5.23
N LYS A 216 40.10 -16.34 5.10
CA LYS A 216 39.77 -15.51 3.95
C LYS A 216 40.41 -16.19 2.73
N GLU A 217 39.58 -16.76 1.87
CA GLU A 217 40.00 -17.27 0.57
C GLU A 217 40.71 -16.13 -0.20
N PRO A 218 41.87 -16.37 -0.81
CA PRO A 218 42.57 -15.33 -1.56
C PRO A 218 41.69 -14.90 -2.73
N GLU A 219 41.41 -13.60 -2.74
CA GLU A 219 40.73 -12.87 -3.79
C GLU A 219 41.43 -13.16 -5.14
N PRO A 220 40.73 -13.69 -6.15
CA PRO A 220 41.34 -13.91 -7.46
C PRO A 220 41.67 -12.54 -8.09
N GLU A 221 42.91 -12.41 -8.56
CA GLU A 221 43.39 -11.25 -9.30
C GLU A 221 42.42 -10.86 -10.43
N PRO A 222 42.21 -9.56 -10.68
CA PRO A 222 41.35 -9.10 -11.76
C PRO A 222 42.01 -9.46 -13.10
N THR A 223 41.42 -10.44 -13.78
CA THR A 223 41.69 -10.68 -15.20
C THR A 223 41.18 -9.47 -15.98
N PRO A 224 41.97 -8.89 -16.92
CA PRO A 224 41.53 -7.74 -17.68
C PRO A 224 40.32 -8.11 -18.55
N ALA A 225 39.21 -7.41 -18.35
CA ALA A 225 38.04 -7.53 -19.20
C ALA A 225 38.42 -7.19 -20.67
N PRO A 226 37.96 -7.97 -21.67
CA PRO A 226 38.10 -7.55 -23.06
C PRO A 226 37.32 -6.24 -23.27
N ALA A 227 38.01 -5.24 -23.83
CA ALA A 227 37.45 -3.94 -24.16
C ALA A 227 36.25 -4.09 -25.11
N VAL A 228 35.03 -3.96 -24.59
CA VAL A 228 33.84 -3.78 -25.41
C VAL A 228 33.78 -2.29 -25.77
N ALA A 229 34.08 -2.04 -27.04
CA ALA A 229 34.16 -0.72 -27.64
C ALA A 229 32.92 0.16 -27.40
N VAL A 230 33.14 1.34 -26.84
CA VAL A 230 32.17 2.44 -26.80
C VAL A 230 31.82 2.83 -28.24
N LYS A 231 30.64 2.43 -28.72
CA LYS A 231 30.09 2.95 -29.97
C LYS A 231 29.67 4.40 -29.76
N LYS A 232 30.57 5.33 -30.11
CA LYS A 232 30.28 6.76 -30.29
C LYS A 232 29.16 6.92 -31.31
N ARG A 233 27.95 7.26 -30.84
CA ARG A 233 26.82 7.65 -31.69
C ARG A 233 27.17 8.97 -32.38
N ARG A 234 27.53 8.89 -33.66
CA ARG A 234 27.77 10.06 -34.51
C ARG A 234 26.42 10.64 -34.90
N PHE A 235 26.15 11.87 -34.46
CA PHE A 235 25.11 12.73 -35.04
C PHE A 235 25.56 13.21 -36.42
N PRO A 236 24.73 13.13 -37.48
CA PRO A 236 24.88 14.00 -38.63
C PRO A 236 24.01 15.26 -38.46
N LEU A 237 24.70 16.39 -38.32
CA LEU A 237 24.21 17.75 -38.57
C LEU A 237 24.19 18.01 -40.09
N TRP A 238 23.02 18.31 -40.68
CA TRP A 238 22.71 19.36 -41.69
C TRP A 238 21.16 19.29 -41.97
N PRO A 239 20.47 20.28 -42.59
CA PRO A 239 19.46 21.15 -42.01
C PRO A 239 18.20 21.25 -42.91
N LEU A 240 17.24 22.05 -42.45
CA LEU A 240 16.12 22.62 -43.22
C LEU A 240 16.66 23.53 -44.35
N PRO A 241 15.93 23.76 -45.48
CA PRO A 241 14.59 24.38 -45.45
C PRO A 241 13.61 24.00 -46.58
N VAL A 242 12.33 23.75 -46.25
CA VAL A 242 11.20 24.11 -47.12
C VAL A 242 10.05 24.62 -46.26
N ALA A 243 10.10 25.91 -45.95
CA ALA A 243 8.94 26.69 -45.58
C ALA A 243 8.21 27.07 -46.87
N ALA A 244 7.17 26.32 -47.25
CA ALA A 244 6.11 26.77 -48.18
C ALA A 244 4.97 25.74 -48.37
N VAL A 245 4.33 25.19 -47.33
CA VAL A 245 2.93 24.67 -47.44
C VAL A 245 2.20 24.71 -46.08
N VAL A 246 2.17 25.86 -45.40
CA VAL A 246 1.26 26.09 -44.25
C VAL A 246 0.40 27.31 -44.53
N VAL A 247 -0.50 27.21 -45.51
CA VAL A 247 -1.68 28.11 -45.65
C VAL A 247 -2.96 27.38 -46.12
N ALA A 248 -2.97 26.06 -46.36
CA ALA A 248 -4.17 25.37 -46.88
C ALA A 248 -4.62 24.13 -46.08
N ALA A 249 -4.57 24.18 -44.74
CA ALA A 249 -5.09 23.10 -43.89
C ALA A 249 -5.82 23.61 -42.63
N VAL A 250 -6.35 24.83 -42.68
CA VAL A 250 -7.27 25.40 -41.67
C VAL A 250 -8.54 25.85 -42.39
N ALA A 251 -9.25 24.90 -43.02
CA ALA A 251 -10.66 25.00 -43.46
C ALA A 251 -11.09 23.70 -44.16
N ALA A 252 -11.12 22.57 -43.46
CA ALA A 252 -11.68 21.34 -44.01
C ALA A 252 -12.28 20.31 -43.02
N PRO A 253 -12.52 20.57 -41.71
CA PRO A 253 -13.37 19.67 -40.94
C PRO A 253 -14.79 20.24 -40.91
N LEU A 254 -15.56 20.10 -42.00
CA LEU A 254 -17.01 20.44 -41.99
C LEU A 254 -17.85 19.77 -43.10
N LEU A 255 -17.31 18.86 -43.91
CA LEU A 255 -18.05 18.25 -45.04
C LEU A 255 -17.75 16.75 -45.21
N TRP A 256 -17.87 15.96 -44.14
CA TRP A 256 -17.97 14.50 -44.28
C TRP A 256 -18.91 13.90 -43.23
N GLN A 257 -20.16 14.35 -43.26
CA GLN A 257 -21.29 13.60 -42.73
C GLN A 257 -22.35 13.44 -43.82
N LYS A 258 -22.82 12.20 -43.96
CA LYS A 258 -23.93 11.69 -44.79
C LYS A 258 -23.64 11.51 -46.29
N GLN A 259 -23.54 10.24 -46.71
CA GLN A 259 -24.59 9.59 -47.51
C GLN A 259 -24.30 8.08 -47.63
N VAL A 260 -25.22 7.28 -47.11
CA VAL A 260 -25.33 5.84 -47.37
C VAL A 260 -26.26 5.68 -48.58
N PRO A 261 -25.83 5.07 -49.70
CA PRO A 261 -26.75 4.59 -50.71
C PRO A 261 -27.01 3.09 -50.53
N ILE A 262 -28.29 2.78 -50.40
CA ILE A 262 -28.91 1.46 -50.52
C ILE A 262 -28.72 0.96 -51.96
N VAL A 263 -28.33 -0.31 -52.12
CA VAL A 263 -28.43 -1.02 -53.41
C VAL A 263 -29.12 -2.36 -53.17
N GLU A 264 -30.34 -2.46 -53.67
CA GLU A 264 -31.13 -3.69 -53.84
C GLU A 264 -30.85 -4.34 -55.21
N PRO A 265 -31.23 -5.62 -55.41
CA PRO A 265 -30.41 -6.61 -56.09
C PRO A 265 -30.70 -6.76 -57.59
N VAL A 266 -29.66 -7.02 -58.39
CA VAL A 266 -29.79 -7.45 -59.79
C VAL A 266 -29.59 -8.97 -59.89
N LYS A 267 -30.64 -9.64 -60.37
CA LYS A 267 -30.66 -11.04 -60.82
C LYS A 267 -30.03 -11.15 -62.21
N VAL A 268 -29.08 -12.05 -62.40
CA VAL A 268 -28.85 -12.73 -63.70
C VAL A 268 -28.50 -14.19 -63.43
N ALA A 269 -29.26 -15.08 -64.08
CA ALA A 269 -29.18 -16.53 -64.02
C ALA A 269 -28.13 -17.09 -65.00
N VAL A 270 -27.46 -18.18 -64.64
CA VAL A 270 -26.85 -19.14 -65.58
C VAL A 270 -27.00 -20.55 -65.01
N ALA A 271 -27.25 -21.48 -65.94
CA ALA A 271 -27.82 -22.82 -65.81
C ALA A 271 -26.98 -23.89 -65.08
N ALA A 272 -27.71 -24.92 -64.63
CA ALA A 272 -27.23 -26.11 -63.93
C ALA A 272 -26.50 -27.13 -64.84
N PRO A 273 -25.62 -27.96 -64.26
CA PRO A 273 -25.44 -29.35 -64.66
C PRO A 273 -25.95 -30.33 -63.59
N ALA A 274 -26.44 -31.47 -64.07
CA ALA A 274 -27.17 -32.52 -63.39
C ALA A 274 -26.36 -33.31 -62.31
N PRO A 275 -27.05 -33.96 -61.35
CA PRO A 275 -26.42 -34.67 -60.24
C PRO A 275 -25.86 -36.04 -60.66
N VAL A 276 -24.62 -36.31 -60.26
CA VAL A 276 -24.01 -37.65 -60.32
C VAL A 276 -24.26 -38.36 -58.99
N ALA A 277 -24.96 -39.49 -59.06
CA ALA A 277 -25.21 -40.40 -57.95
C ALA A 277 -23.91 -41.10 -57.52
N ILE A 278 -23.59 -41.06 -56.23
CA ILE A 278 -22.53 -41.85 -55.62
C ILE A 278 -23.19 -42.85 -54.68
N ALA A 279 -23.09 -44.13 -55.04
CA ALA A 279 -23.60 -45.25 -54.26
C ALA A 279 -22.77 -45.45 -52.97
N PRO A 280 -23.39 -45.72 -51.81
CA PRO A 280 -22.67 -46.01 -50.58
C PRO A 280 -22.13 -47.45 -50.57
N GLN A 281 -20.85 -47.60 -50.19
CA GLN A 281 -20.24 -48.90 -49.87
C GLN A 281 -20.62 -49.35 -48.44
N PRO A 282 -20.64 -50.66 -48.14
CA PRO A 282 -21.21 -51.19 -46.90
C PRO A 282 -20.17 -51.55 -45.81
N VAL A 283 -20.74 -51.89 -44.63
CA VAL A 283 -20.19 -52.64 -43.47
C VAL A 283 -19.47 -51.74 -42.43
N ALA A 284 -19.77 -51.78 -41.12
CA ALA A 284 -20.02 -52.94 -40.26
C ALA A 284 -21.10 -52.75 -39.19
N ALA A 285 -21.73 -53.88 -38.83
CA ALA A 285 -22.73 -54.02 -37.78
C ALA A 285 -22.08 -53.94 -36.39
N VAL A 286 -22.69 -53.17 -35.49
CA VAL A 286 -22.34 -53.08 -34.08
C VAL A 286 -23.26 -54.01 -33.30
N GLU A 287 -22.68 -54.86 -32.45
CA GLU A 287 -23.38 -55.79 -31.56
C GLU A 287 -24.28 -55.04 -30.55
N PRO A 288 -25.49 -55.53 -30.24
CA PRO A 288 -26.36 -54.92 -29.25
C PRO A 288 -25.91 -55.27 -27.82
N LEU A 289 -25.53 -54.25 -27.04
CA LEU A 289 -25.29 -54.37 -25.60
C LEU A 289 -26.63 -54.56 -24.86
N ALA A 290 -26.65 -55.53 -23.96
CA ALA A 290 -27.81 -55.90 -23.15
C ALA A 290 -28.20 -54.79 -22.16
N MET A 291 -29.44 -54.32 -22.25
CA MET A 291 -30.08 -53.42 -21.30
C MET A 291 -30.55 -54.20 -20.07
N ASN A 292 -29.67 -54.39 -19.07
CA ASN A 292 -30.06 -54.85 -17.74
C ASN A 292 -29.66 -53.79 -16.70
N LEU A 293 -30.51 -52.79 -16.53
CA LEU A 293 -30.49 -51.91 -15.36
C LEU A 293 -31.62 -52.35 -14.42
N PRO A 294 -31.33 -52.73 -13.16
CA PRO A 294 -32.37 -53.13 -12.22
C PRO A 294 -33.20 -51.91 -11.81
N LEU A 295 -34.44 -51.84 -12.30
CA LEU A 295 -35.46 -50.92 -11.77
C LEU A 295 -35.76 -51.30 -10.31
N HIS A 296 -35.16 -50.60 -9.35
CA HIS A 296 -35.71 -50.51 -8.01
C HIS A 296 -36.76 -49.39 -8.04
N GLN A 297 -38.04 -49.77 -7.93
CA GLN A 297 -39.12 -48.82 -7.74
C GLN A 297 -38.95 -48.15 -6.37
N ALA A 298 -38.71 -46.83 -6.36
CA ALA A 298 -38.67 -46.05 -5.13
C ALA A 298 -40.11 -45.82 -4.63
N GLU A 299 -40.42 -46.38 -3.48
CA GLU A 299 -41.70 -46.26 -2.81
C GLU A 299 -41.78 -44.91 -2.09
N VAL A 300 -42.75 -44.07 -2.48
CA VAL A 300 -42.94 -42.72 -1.91
C VAL A 300 -43.57 -42.85 -0.53
N ARG A 301 -42.74 -42.76 0.51
CA ARG A 301 -43.20 -42.60 1.89
C ARG A 301 -43.70 -41.17 2.08
N ALA A 302 -45.01 -40.98 2.15
CA ALA A 302 -45.62 -39.71 2.50
C ALA A 302 -45.23 -39.34 3.94
N VAL A 303 -44.33 -38.35 4.09
CA VAL A 303 -44.02 -37.74 5.39
C VAL A 303 -45.17 -36.81 5.74
N LYS A 304 -45.83 -37.15 6.84
CA LYS A 304 -46.91 -36.40 7.48
C LYS A 304 -46.50 -34.93 7.66
N ALA A 305 -47.33 -34.01 7.16
CA ALA A 305 -47.15 -32.58 7.32
C ALA A 305 -47.00 -32.21 8.80
N ALA A 306 -45.88 -31.58 9.15
CA ALA A 306 -45.72 -30.88 10.41
C ALA A 306 -46.40 -29.50 10.28
N GLU A 307 -47.09 -29.08 11.34
CA GLU A 307 -47.72 -27.77 11.46
C GLU A 307 -46.74 -26.62 11.21
N PRO A 308 -47.19 -25.50 10.63
CA PRO A 308 -46.34 -24.36 10.34
C PRO A 308 -45.96 -23.67 11.66
N VAL A 309 -44.70 -23.81 12.06
CA VAL A 309 -44.09 -22.90 13.03
C VAL A 309 -44.01 -21.52 12.36
N PRO A 310 -44.46 -20.43 13.02
CA PRO A 310 -44.33 -19.09 12.47
C PRO A 310 -42.87 -18.81 12.16
N ALA A 311 -42.59 -18.48 10.90
CA ALA A 311 -41.26 -18.05 10.48
C ALA A 311 -40.91 -16.76 11.24
N GLU A 312 -39.96 -16.86 12.16
CA GLU A 312 -39.21 -15.69 12.57
C GLU A 312 -38.58 -15.09 11.30
N PRO A 313 -38.71 -13.77 11.08
CA PRO A 313 -38.27 -13.16 9.85
C PRO A 313 -36.75 -13.33 9.73
N VAL A 314 -36.31 -14.14 8.77
CA VAL A 314 -34.91 -14.20 8.33
C VAL A 314 -34.57 -12.82 7.77
N VAL A 315 -33.95 -12.01 8.62
CA VAL A 315 -33.37 -10.72 8.23
C VAL A 315 -32.28 -11.04 7.20
N ILE A 316 -32.57 -10.77 5.93
CA ILE A 316 -31.55 -10.72 4.88
C ILE A 316 -30.65 -9.53 5.22
N THR A 317 -29.64 -9.77 6.05
CA THR A 317 -28.59 -8.79 6.31
C THR A 317 -27.94 -8.49 4.97
N ALA A 318 -28.09 -7.25 4.49
CA ALA A 318 -27.48 -6.79 3.26
C ALA A 318 -25.98 -7.10 3.29
N ILE A 319 -25.49 -7.86 2.31
CA ILE A 319 -24.06 -8.16 2.17
C ILE A 319 -23.33 -6.82 2.05
N PRO A 320 -22.39 -6.50 2.95
CA PRO A 320 -21.64 -5.26 2.84
C PRO A 320 -20.90 -5.24 1.50
N LYS A 321 -21.08 -4.17 0.71
CA LYS A 321 -20.53 -3.99 -0.65
C LYS A 321 -19.01 -4.19 -0.74
N GLU A 322 -18.32 -4.13 0.39
CA GLU A 322 -16.87 -4.23 0.53
C GLU A 322 -16.37 -5.60 0.97
N ALA A 323 -17.25 -6.55 1.32
CA ALA A 323 -16.84 -7.87 1.75
C ALA A 323 -16.23 -8.68 0.61
N MET A 324 -15.26 -9.54 0.96
CA MET A 324 -14.78 -10.57 0.05
C MET A 324 -15.86 -11.63 -0.12
N VAL A 325 -16.32 -11.81 -1.36
CA VAL A 325 -17.32 -12.83 -1.71
C VAL A 325 -16.63 -13.95 -2.50
N MET A 326 -16.59 -15.13 -1.90
CA MET A 326 -16.09 -16.38 -2.49
C MET A 326 -17.21 -17.07 -3.27
N GLU A 327 -17.56 -16.52 -4.43
CA GLU A 327 -18.66 -17.01 -5.27
C GLU A 327 -18.52 -18.52 -5.55
N ALA A 328 -19.57 -19.30 -5.26
CA ALA A 328 -19.55 -20.75 -5.35
C ALA A 328 -19.13 -21.28 -6.75
N GLY A 329 -19.50 -20.58 -7.82
CA GLY A 329 -19.09 -20.92 -9.19
C GLY A 329 -17.59 -20.75 -9.45
N GLN A 330 -16.97 -19.73 -8.85
CA GLN A 330 -15.53 -19.48 -8.95
C GLN A 330 -14.73 -20.46 -8.10
N VAL A 331 -15.19 -20.75 -6.87
CA VAL A 331 -14.54 -21.70 -5.98
C VAL A 331 -14.54 -23.11 -6.60
N LYS A 332 -15.68 -23.56 -7.15
CA LYS A 332 -15.81 -24.87 -7.82
C LYS A 332 -14.95 -24.98 -9.08
N SER A 333 -14.72 -23.87 -9.79
CA SER A 333 -13.88 -23.84 -10.99
C SER A 333 -12.39 -23.61 -10.69
N GLY A 334 -12.00 -23.49 -9.42
CA GLY A 334 -10.61 -23.19 -9.03
C GLY A 334 -10.19 -21.75 -9.34
N SER A 335 -11.13 -20.86 -9.69
CA SER A 335 -10.85 -19.47 -10.01
C SER A 335 -10.68 -18.65 -8.74
N THR A 336 -9.61 -17.85 -8.70
CA THR A 336 -9.24 -16.94 -7.59
C THR A 336 -9.42 -15.47 -7.97
N ARG A 337 -10.18 -15.18 -9.04
CA ARG A 337 -10.38 -13.80 -9.55
C ARG A 337 -11.02 -12.88 -8.51
N PHE A 338 -11.89 -13.41 -7.65
CA PHE A 338 -12.50 -12.67 -6.55
C PHE A 338 -11.49 -12.08 -5.56
N LEU A 339 -10.25 -12.60 -5.51
CA LEU A 339 -9.17 -12.14 -4.64
C LEU A 339 -8.37 -10.97 -5.23
N ASN A 340 -8.51 -10.69 -6.53
CA ASN A 340 -7.73 -9.66 -7.19
C ASN A 340 -8.16 -8.25 -6.72
N GLY A 341 -7.19 -7.48 -6.23
CA GLY A 341 -7.39 -6.09 -5.79
C GLY A 341 -6.64 -5.76 -4.51
N SER A 342 -6.97 -4.59 -3.97
CA SER A 342 -6.44 -4.10 -2.71
C SER A 342 -7.43 -4.39 -1.58
N TRP A 343 -6.94 -4.96 -0.50
CA TRP A 343 -7.72 -5.39 0.65
C TRP A 343 -7.16 -4.79 1.93
N ARG A 344 -8.07 -4.33 2.80
CA ARG A 344 -7.81 -4.01 4.20
C ARG A 344 -8.24 -5.21 5.04
N VAL A 345 -7.32 -5.73 5.84
CA VAL A 345 -7.57 -6.83 6.77
C VAL A 345 -7.74 -6.25 8.16
N MET A 346 -8.87 -6.55 8.79
CA MET A 346 -9.16 -6.16 10.16
C MET A 346 -9.12 -7.44 11.01
N LEU A 347 -8.21 -7.48 11.98
CA LEU A 347 -8.15 -8.53 12.98
C LEU A 347 -9.06 -8.15 14.14
N ASP A 348 -9.88 -9.08 14.63
CA ASP A 348 -10.70 -8.88 15.83
C ASP A 348 -9.86 -9.10 17.11
N VAL A 349 -8.64 -8.55 17.13
CA VAL A 349 -7.72 -8.59 18.28
C VAL A 349 -7.05 -7.24 18.44
N THR A 350 -7.11 -6.75 19.67
CA THR A 350 -6.39 -5.56 20.12
C THR A 350 -4.99 -5.97 20.56
N ASP A 351 -3.95 -5.35 19.99
CA ASP A 351 -2.57 -5.61 20.40
C ASP A 351 -2.38 -5.21 21.88
N PRO A 352 -1.80 -6.07 22.74
CA PRO A 352 -1.63 -5.77 24.17
C PRO A 352 -0.62 -4.64 24.45
N ILE A 353 0.24 -4.31 23.47
CA ILE A 353 1.28 -3.27 23.59
C ILE A 353 0.78 -1.92 23.07
N THR A 354 0.05 -1.89 21.95
CA THR A 354 -0.36 -0.65 21.29
C THR A 354 -1.82 -0.26 21.50
N GLY A 355 -2.66 -1.17 22.04
CA GLY A 355 -4.08 -0.93 22.28
C GLY A 355 -4.90 -0.68 21.01
N LYS A 356 -4.31 -0.82 19.81
CA LYS A 356 -4.95 -0.59 18.50
C LYS A 356 -4.71 -1.81 17.60
N PRO A 357 -5.70 -2.25 16.81
CA PRO A 357 -5.48 -3.34 15.87
C PRO A 357 -4.47 -2.92 14.79
N PRO A 358 -3.46 -3.74 14.46
CA PRO A 358 -2.49 -3.41 13.43
C PRO A 358 -3.18 -3.27 12.07
N SER A 359 -2.81 -2.22 11.31
CA SER A 359 -3.41 -2.02 9.99
C SER A 359 -2.71 -2.90 8.95
N LEU A 360 -3.37 -3.98 8.56
CA LEU A 360 -2.87 -4.92 7.55
C LEU A 360 -3.52 -4.59 6.20
N ARG A 361 -2.69 -4.47 5.16
CA ARG A 361 -3.14 -4.29 3.78
C ARG A 361 -2.50 -5.31 2.85
N TYR A 362 -3.32 -5.87 1.99
CA TYR A 362 -2.95 -6.91 1.05
C TYR A 362 -3.28 -6.41 -0.35
N GLN A 363 -2.29 -6.41 -1.25
CA GLN A 363 -2.51 -6.14 -2.66
C GLN A 363 -2.22 -7.43 -3.42
N ILE A 364 -3.27 -8.06 -3.94
CA ILE A 364 -3.18 -9.39 -4.56
C ILE A 364 -3.59 -9.28 -6.03
N GLN A 365 -2.79 -9.86 -6.90
CA GLN A 365 -3.07 -9.97 -8.32
C GLN A 365 -2.56 -11.32 -8.83
N ASN A 366 -3.43 -12.13 -9.42
CA ASN A 366 -3.08 -13.43 -9.98
C ASN A 366 -2.32 -14.33 -9.00
N ASN A 367 -2.86 -14.50 -7.79
CA ASN A 367 -2.32 -15.34 -6.72
C ASN A 367 -0.97 -14.92 -6.10
N LYS A 368 -0.44 -13.77 -6.50
CA LYS A 368 0.77 -13.18 -5.92
C LYS A 368 0.43 -11.78 -5.43
N GLY A 369 1.14 -11.32 -4.43
CA GLY A 369 0.87 -10.00 -3.88
C GLY A 369 1.94 -9.52 -2.93
N VAL A 370 1.66 -8.35 -2.34
CA VAL A 370 2.46 -7.77 -1.27
C VAL A 370 1.54 -7.53 -0.07
N ALA A 371 1.98 -7.98 1.10
CA ALA A 371 1.37 -7.60 2.37
C ALA A 371 2.18 -6.47 3.01
N ARG A 372 1.45 -5.49 3.53
CA ARG A 372 1.99 -4.34 4.26
C ARG A 372 1.30 -4.24 5.60
N VAL A 373 2.09 -4.20 6.68
CA VAL A 373 1.61 -3.92 8.03
C VAL A 373 2.23 -2.60 8.49
N VAL A 374 1.42 -1.75 9.12
CA VAL A 374 1.87 -0.50 9.75
C VAL A 374 1.67 -0.63 11.25
N HIS A 375 2.76 -0.52 12.00
CA HIS A 375 2.77 -0.53 13.47
C HIS A 375 2.68 0.90 14.03
N GLY A 376 2.34 1.04 15.32
CA GLY A 376 2.03 2.32 15.99
C GLY A 376 3.09 3.42 15.87
N ASP A 377 4.36 3.05 15.65
CA ASP A 377 5.49 3.98 15.48
C ASP A 377 5.77 4.36 14.00
N ASN A 378 4.77 4.26 13.12
CA ASN A 378 4.91 4.42 11.66
C ASN A 378 5.93 3.46 11.01
N ILE A 379 6.28 2.37 11.70
CA ILE A 379 7.13 1.32 11.16
C ILE A 379 6.33 0.53 10.14
N VAL A 380 6.82 0.51 8.90
CA VAL A 380 6.17 -0.18 7.79
C VAL A 380 6.92 -1.46 7.50
N CYS A 381 6.25 -2.61 7.70
CA CYS A 381 6.80 -3.89 7.32
C CYS A 381 6.16 -4.42 6.04
N ARG A 382 6.99 -4.91 5.12
CA ARG A 382 6.57 -5.42 3.80
C ARG A 382 7.06 -6.84 3.57
N THR A 383 6.22 -7.66 2.95
CA THR A 383 6.59 -9.00 2.47
C THR A 383 5.82 -9.41 1.23
N GLU A 384 6.41 -10.27 0.42
CA GLU A 384 5.72 -10.99 -0.65
C GLU A 384 4.77 -12.04 -0.05
N ILE A 385 3.61 -12.18 -0.68
CA ILE A 385 2.59 -13.17 -0.33
C ILE A 385 2.15 -13.96 -1.56
N PHE A 386 1.70 -15.18 -1.29
CA PHE A 386 1.16 -16.12 -2.26
C PHE A 386 -0.17 -16.62 -1.76
N SER A 387 -1.16 -16.66 -2.63
CA SER A 387 -2.47 -17.21 -2.33
C SER A 387 -2.76 -18.40 -3.22
N GLY A 388 -3.55 -19.35 -2.72
CA GLY A 388 -3.97 -20.51 -3.51
C GLY A 388 -5.27 -21.06 -2.96
N LEU A 389 -6.17 -21.43 -3.87
CA LEU A 389 -7.40 -22.13 -3.53
C LEU A 389 -7.13 -23.63 -3.58
N HIS A 390 -7.33 -24.32 -2.47
CA HIS A 390 -7.15 -25.76 -2.38
C HIS A 390 -8.40 -26.49 -2.91
N SER A 391 -8.27 -27.78 -3.24
CA SER A 391 -9.35 -28.58 -3.84
C SER A 391 -10.57 -28.74 -2.91
N ASN A 392 -10.39 -28.55 -1.60
CA ASN A 392 -11.45 -28.54 -0.59
C ASN A 392 -12.24 -27.21 -0.55
N GLY A 393 -11.92 -26.23 -1.40
CA GLY A 393 -12.56 -24.91 -1.44
C GLY A 393 -12.02 -23.91 -0.41
N GLU A 394 -10.94 -24.26 0.31
CA GLU A 394 -10.28 -23.37 1.27
C GLU A 394 -9.23 -22.52 0.57
N LEU A 395 -9.33 -21.20 0.73
CA LEU A 395 -8.33 -20.26 0.25
C LEU A 395 -7.24 -20.09 1.31
N MET A 396 -5.99 -20.27 0.92
CA MET A 396 -4.84 -20.14 1.80
C MET A 396 -3.90 -19.05 1.29
N ILE A 397 -3.54 -18.10 2.14
CA ILE A 397 -2.60 -17.01 1.85
C ILE A 397 -1.39 -17.16 2.78
N LYS A 398 -0.22 -17.36 2.16
CA LYS A 398 1.07 -17.58 2.82
C LYS A 398 2.04 -16.46 2.49
N THR A 399 2.99 -16.23 3.37
CA THR A 399 4.05 -15.22 3.22
C THR A 399 5.38 -15.89 2.93
N ARG A 400 6.25 -15.21 2.18
CA ARG A 400 7.61 -15.70 1.89
C ARG A 400 8.58 -15.37 3.03
N GLY A 401 8.23 -15.83 4.24
CA GLY A 401 8.95 -15.55 5.47
C GLY A 401 8.48 -14.29 6.19
N ASN A 402 9.31 -13.81 7.14
CA ASN A 402 8.97 -12.66 7.98
C ASN A 402 9.07 -11.34 7.19
N ALA A 403 8.14 -10.43 7.44
CA ALA A 403 8.13 -9.12 6.82
C ALA A 403 9.30 -8.26 7.31
N ARG A 404 9.94 -7.55 6.38
CA ARG A 404 11.05 -6.63 6.69
C ARG A 404 10.49 -5.26 7.02
N CYS A 405 10.83 -4.77 8.20
CA CYS A 405 10.37 -3.48 8.71
C CYS A 405 11.39 -2.37 8.41
N SER A 406 10.93 -1.11 8.42
CA SER A 406 11.76 0.07 8.10
C SER A 406 12.85 0.38 9.13
N ASP A 407 12.71 -0.13 10.35
CA ASP A 407 13.67 -0.09 11.45
C ASP A 407 14.72 -1.21 11.38
N GLY A 408 14.64 -2.09 10.37
CA GLY A 408 15.50 -3.27 10.23
C GLY A 408 15.02 -4.50 11.00
N SER A 409 13.96 -4.39 11.79
CA SER A 409 13.37 -5.54 12.49
C SER A 409 12.59 -6.45 11.53
N ARG A 410 12.20 -7.63 12.02
CA ARG A 410 11.43 -8.62 11.25
C ARG A 410 10.13 -8.94 11.97
N TYR A 411 9.02 -8.80 11.25
CA TYR A 411 7.68 -9.07 11.76
C TYR A 411 7.14 -10.43 11.28
N PRO A 412 6.69 -11.32 12.17
CA PRO A 412 6.09 -12.59 11.78
C PRO A 412 4.68 -12.35 11.22
N MET A 413 4.51 -12.60 9.92
CA MET A 413 3.23 -12.42 9.24
C MET A 413 2.38 -13.68 9.35
N PRO A 414 1.08 -13.60 9.70
CA PRO A 414 0.25 -14.79 9.88
C PRO A 414 -0.07 -15.49 8.55
N GLU A 415 -0.31 -16.79 8.64
CA GLU A 415 -0.95 -17.56 7.58
C GLU A 415 -2.46 -17.35 7.64
N ILE A 416 -3.08 -17.01 6.51
CA ILE A 416 -4.52 -16.75 6.46
C ILE A 416 -5.22 -17.91 5.75
N THR A 417 -6.24 -18.44 6.38
CA THR A 417 -7.17 -19.42 5.80
C THR A 417 -8.57 -18.82 5.72
N CYS A 418 -9.22 -18.96 4.56
CA CYS A 418 -10.56 -18.44 4.31
C CYS A 418 -11.47 -19.53 3.75
N LYS A 419 -12.72 -19.55 4.20
CA LYS A 419 -13.77 -20.45 3.74
C LYS A 419 -15.01 -19.64 3.33
N ALA A 420 -15.79 -20.18 2.39
CA ALA A 420 -17.07 -19.58 2.03
C ALA A 420 -18.07 -19.79 3.19
N GLY A 421 -18.51 -18.69 3.79
CA GLY A 421 -19.48 -18.65 4.88
C GLY A 421 -20.90 -18.41 4.37
N THR A 422 -21.74 -17.81 5.23
CA THR A 422 -23.11 -17.45 4.86
C THR A 422 -23.13 -16.44 3.71
N ASN A 423 -23.99 -16.66 2.71
CA ASN A 423 -24.11 -15.81 1.50
C ASN A 423 -22.80 -15.67 0.69
N ASP A 424 -21.97 -16.72 0.63
CA ASP A 424 -20.68 -16.73 -0.06
C ASP A 424 -19.66 -15.70 0.49
N VAL A 425 -19.91 -15.08 1.65
CA VAL A 425 -18.96 -14.15 2.29
C VAL A 425 -17.79 -14.95 2.85
N ALA A 426 -16.55 -14.48 2.61
CA ALA A 426 -15.35 -15.14 3.10
C ALA A 426 -15.23 -15.01 4.63
N GLU A 427 -15.27 -16.14 5.33
CA GLU A 427 -14.93 -16.24 6.75
C GLU A 427 -13.46 -16.64 6.86
N CYS A 428 -12.63 -15.75 7.40
CA CYS A 428 -11.18 -15.91 7.41
C CYS A 428 -10.60 -15.94 8.82
N SER A 429 -9.50 -16.68 8.99
CA SER A 429 -8.72 -16.73 10.22
C SER A 429 -7.24 -16.54 9.94
N ALA A 430 -6.54 -15.77 10.77
CA ALA A 430 -5.09 -15.64 10.81
C ALA A 430 -4.52 -16.60 11.85
N ARG A 431 -3.48 -17.34 11.46
CA ARG A 431 -2.70 -18.20 12.34
C ARG A 431 -1.28 -17.67 12.43
N TYR A 432 -0.86 -17.27 13.63
CA TYR A 432 0.51 -16.81 13.90
C TYR A 432 1.42 -17.96 14.36
N ASP A 433 0.87 -18.89 15.15
CA ASP A 433 1.53 -20.10 15.61
C ASP A 433 0.50 -21.24 15.79
N ALA A 434 0.91 -22.39 16.33
CA ALA A 434 0.02 -23.55 16.51
C ALA A 434 -1.13 -23.32 17.51
N LYS A 435 -1.06 -22.28 18.36
CA LYS A 435 -2.01 -22.02 19.45
C LYS A 435 -2.81 -20.72 19.26
N THR A 436 -2.34 -19.84 18.39
CA THR A 436 -2.88 -18.49 18.21
C THR A 436 -3.56 -18.38 16.85
N VAL A 437 -4.88 -18.60 16.85
CA VAL A 437 -5.77 -18.42 15.69
C VAL A 437 -6.73 -17.28 16.00
N VAL A 438 -6.77 -16.29 15.12
CA VAL A 438 -7.53 -15.05 15.28
C VAL A 438 -8.48 -14.88 14.10
N PRO A 439 -9.80 -14.67 14.31
CA PRO A 439 -10.70 -14.34 13.22
C PRO A 439 -10.35 -12.97 12.62
N LEU A 440 -10.51 -12.86 11.30
CA LEU A 440 -10.27 -11.61 10.58
C LEU A 440 -11.27 -11.42 9.45
N THR A 441 -11.45 -10.16 9.08
CA THR A 441 -12.34 -9.77 7.99
C THR A 441 -11.58 -9.04 6.88
N PHE A 442 -11.86 -9.41 5.64
CA PHE A 442 -11.36 -8.72 4.45
C PHE A 442 -12.36 -7.67 3.99
N ARG A 443 -11.88 -6.44 3.81
CA ARG A 443 -12.62 -5.32 3.22
C ARG A 443 -11.90 -4.79 2.00
N LYS A 444 -12.61 -4.56 0.89
CA LYS A 444 -12.01 -3.99 -0.31
C LYS A 444 -11.56 -2.55 -0.03
N ALA A 445 -10.31 -2.22 -0.33
CA ALA A 445 -9.77 -0.89 -0.14
C ALA A 445 -10.17 0.02 -1.32
N GLY A 446 -10.92 1.10 -1.03
CA GLY A 446 -11.31 2.12 -2.02
C GLY A 446 -12.74 2.00 -2.57
N ALA A 447 -13.71 1.57 -1.76
CA ALA A 447 -15.13 1.51 -2.11
C ALA A 447 -15.90 2.76 -1.69
#